data_AF-A0A7Y1LLR3-F1
#
_entry.id   AF-A0A7Y1LLR3-F1
#
_cell.length_a   1.000
_cell.length_b   1.000
_cell.length_c   1.000
_cell.angle_alpha   90.00
_cell.angle_beta   90.00
_cell.angle_gamma   90.00
#
_symmetry.space_group_name_H-M   'P 1'
#
loop_
_entity.id
_entity.type
_entity.pdbx_description
1 polymer ?
#
loop_
_entity_poly.entity_id
_entity_poly.type
_entity_poly.pdbx_seq_one_letter_code
_entity_poly.pdbx_strand_id
1 'polypeptide(L)'
;GQPTLLEIELANGAHRCIHGHITAFNHLNNDGGLSYYSATLSPWFWYLSQRVDSRIFQECTVVDVLHTVFAHYGALAKFRFDLAQGAPLRTHSCITQFNETDEHFARRLLEQEGLLFYFEHAAHNHTLVVRNDSDRLSPLEHQPVIQYHQPSIPTNADSISEWAAQRQQQSDALSVPSFDYKQAEPWEHVDTGLQDAASDSAQLERYEFLGQHNPGSRADATNRVG
;
A
#
# COMPACT_ATOMS: atom_id res chain seq x y z
N GLY A 1 10.82 16.21 -13.67
CA GLY A 1 10.05 16.37 -12.43
C GLY A 1 9.00 17.46 -12.48
N GLN A 2 8.47 17.83 -13.66
CA GLN A 2 7.33 18.75 -13.75
C GLN A 2 6.03 17.97 -13.51
N PRO A 3 4.99 18.59 -12.90
CA PRO A 3 3.67 17.98 -12.79
C PRO A 3 3.04 17.84 -14.18
N THR A 4 2.28 16.77 -14.39
CA THR A 4 1.60 16.48 -15.66
C THR A 4 0.32 15.71 -15.39
N LEU A 5 -0.68 15.97 -16.23
CA LEU A 5 -1.97 15.31 -16.22
C LEU A 5 -2.08 14.42 -17.46
N LEU A 6 -2.44 13.16 -17.25
CA LEU A 6 -2.91 12.25 -18.29
C LEU A 6 -4.43 12.13 -18.16
N GLU A 7 -5.15 12.36 -19.25
CA GLU A 7 -6.59 12.20 -19.32
C GLU A 7 -6.93 10.99 -20.18
N ILE A 8 -7.78 10.12 -19.64
CA ILE A 8 -8.28 8.93 -20.32
C ILE A 8 -9.77 9.15 -20.54
N GLU A 9 -10.20 9.19 -21.80
CA GLU A 9 -11.61 9.24 -22.16
C GLU A 9 -12.30 7.91 -21.81
N LEU A 10 -13.44 7.99 -21.13
CA LEU A 10 -14.28 6.86 -20.74
C LEU A 10 -15.42 6.66 -21.75
N ALA A 11 -16.07 5.49 -21.77
CA ALA A 11 -17.15 5.19 -22.73
C ALA A 11 -18.36 6.15 -22.65
N ASN A 12 -18.55 6.84 -21.52
CA ASN A 12 -19.60 7.84 -21.33
C ASN A 12 -19.19 9.27 -21.75
N GLY A 13 -17.99 9.45 -22.31
CA GLY A 13 -17.42 10.74 -22.70
C GLY A 13 -16.85 11.57 -21.55
N ALA A 14 -16.88 11.07 -20.32
CA ALA A 14 -16.15 11.69 -19.20
C ALA A 14 -14.66 11.36 -19.29
N HIS A 15 -13.83 12.09 -18.53
CA HIS A 15 -12.39 11.87 -18.48
C HIS A 15 -11.95 11.40 -17.10
N ARG A 16 -11.19 10.30 -17.06
CA ARG A 16 -10.42 9.90 -15.87
C ARG A 16 -9.07 10.61 -15.88
N CYS A 17 -8.81 11.35 -14.81
CA CYS A 17 -7.56 12.04 -14.60
C CYS A 17 -6.53 11.13 -13.91
N ILE A 18 -5.28 11.17 -14.40
CA ILE A 18 -4.10 10.60 -13.73
C ILE A 18 -3.06 11.70 -13.64
N HIS A 19 -3.00 12.37 -12.48
CA HIS A 19 -1.99 13.37 -12.18
C HIS A 19 -0.71 12.72 -11.62
N GLY A 20 0.46 13.19 -12.06
CA GLY A 20 1.76 12.75 -11.54
C GLY A 20 2.89 13.70 -11.91
N HIS A 21 4.12 13.28 -11.69
CA HIS A 21 5.33 13.98 -12.10
C HIS A 21 6.10 13.17 -13.13
N ILE A 22 6.64 13.82 -14.16
CA ILE A 22 7.54 13.15 -15.11
C ILE A 22 8.88 12.90 -14.41
N THR A 23 9.21 11.64 -14.12
CA THR A 23 10.44 11.23 -13.41
C THR A 23 11.53 10.76 -14.37
N ALA A 24 11.17 10.30 -15.57
CA ALA A 24 12.08 10.03 -16.66
C ALA A 24 11.46 10.51 -17.99
N PHE A 25 12.29 11.03 -18.90
CA PHE A 25 11.87 11.45 -20.23
C PHE A 25 12.99 11.19 -21.24
N ASN A 26 12.68 10.40 -22.27
CA ASN A 26 13.65 9.93 -23.25
C ASN A 26 13.13 10.19 -24.67
N HIS A 27 14.01 10.70 -25.52
CA HIS A 27 13.82 10.61 -26.97
C HIS A 27 14.34 9.26 -27.44
N LEU A 28 13.50 8.50 -28.15
CA LEU A 28 13.81 7.13 -28.57
C LEU A 28 14.47 7.13 -29.94
N ASN A 29 13.74 7.54 -30.98
CA ASN A 29 14.23 7.61 -32.35
C ASN A 29 13.35 8.55 -33.21
N ASN A 30 13.76 8.71 -34.46
CA ASN A 30 13.03 9.45 -35.48
C ASN A 30 13.02 8.61 -36.77
N ASP A 31 11.85 8.46 -37.40
CA ASP A 31 11.67 7.64 -38.62
C ASP A 31 11.60 8.47 -39.91
N GLY A 32 11.95 9.77 -39.83
CA GLY A 32 11.90 10.72 -40.93
C GLY A 32 10.56 11.46 -41.07
N GLY A 33 9.51 11.03 -40.36
CA GLY A 33 8.20 11.72 -40.32
C GLY A 33 7.64 11.92 -38.90
N LEU A 34 8.01 11.06 -37.96
CA LEU A 34 7.61 11.10 -36.56
C LEU A 34 8.85 11.00 -35.66
N SER A 35 8.73 11.59 -34.47
CA SER A 35 9.70 11.44 -33.39
C SER A 35 9.03 10.72 -32.22
N TYR A 36 9.68 9.68 -31.71
CA TYR A 36 9.14 8.83 -30.65
C TYR A 36 9.77 9.22 -29.31
N TYR A 37 8.92 9.36 -28.30
CA TYR A 37 9.33 9.71 -26.94
C TYR A 37 8.77 8.70 -25.94
N SER A 38 9.47 8.54 -24.81
CA SER A 38 9.00 7.78 -23.66
C SER A 38 9.07 8.67 -22.41
N ALA A 39 8.03 8.61 -21.60
CA ALA A 39 7.94 9.36 -20.35
C ALA A 39 7.44 8.44 -19.23
N THR A 40 8.07 8.51 -18.07
CA THR A 40 7.61 7.83 -16.85
C THR A 40 6.86 8.83 -15.98
N LEU A 41 5.57 8.57 -15.76
CA LEU A 41 4.73 9.33 -14.83
C LEU A 41 4.73 8.62 -13.48
N SER A 42 5.07 9.34 -12.39
CA SER A 42 5.09 8.78 -11.04
C SER A 42 4.41 9.71 -10.03
N PRO A 43 3.82 9.18 -8.94
CA PRO A 43 3.29 10.01 -7.86
C PRO A 43 4.41 10.71 -7.09
N TRP A 44 4.07 11.68 -6.25
CA TRP A 44 5.03 12.35 -5.37
C TRP A 44 5.75 11.37 -4.46
N PHE A 45 5.12 10.23 -4.14
CA PHE A 45 5.69 9.17 -3.33
C PHE A 45 6.99 8.61 -3.93
N TRP A 46 7.17 8.67 -5.25
CA TRP A 46 8.43 8.26 -5.89
C TRP A 46 9.62 9.09 -5.39
N TYR A 47 9.44 10.37 -5.05
CA TYR A 47 10.55 11.19 -4.55
C TYR A 47 11.15 10.64 -3.25
N LEU A 48 10.41 9.83 -2.50
CA LEU A 48 10.89 9.20 -1.28
C LEU A 48 11.91 8.09 -1.57
N SER A 49 11.94 7.51 -2.78
CA SER A 49 13.02 6.61 -3.20
C SER A 49 14.34 7.32 -3.46
N GLN A 50 14.32 8.65 -3.63
CA GLN A 50 15.50 9.42 -4.05
C GLN A 50 16.36 9.87 -2.86
N ARG A 51 15.92 9.58 -1.63
CA ARG A 51 16.61 9.95 -0.41
C ARG A 51 16.78 8.75 0.49
N VAL A 52 17.99 8.56 1.01
CA VAL A 52 18.35 7.60 2.06
C VAL A 52 18.65 8.38 3.34
N ASP A 53 18.18 7.90 4.49
CA ASP A 53 18.40 8.55 5.78
C ASP A 53 18.55 7.55 6.94
N SER A 54 19.02 8.05 8.09
CA SER A 54 19.06 7.32 9.36
C SER A 54 18.52 8.21 10.49
N ARG A 55 17.37 7.83 11.05
CA ARG A 55 16.66 8.60 12.08
C ARG A 55 16.02 7.71 13.12
N ILE A 56 15.85 8.26 14.32
CA ILE A 56 15.17 7.61 15.43
C ILE A 56 13.97 8.48 15.81
N PHE A 57 12.80 7.84 15.91
CA PHE A 57 11.57 8.42 16.41
C PHE A 57 11.21 7.71 17.72
N GLN A 58 10.84 8.47 18.75
CA GLN A 58 10.59 7.94 20.08
C GLN A 58 9.19 8.32 20.55
N GLU A 59 8.54 7.39 21.26
CA GLU A 59 7.22 7.59 21.88
C GLU A 59 6.18 8.16 20.91
N CYS A 60 6.09 7.58 19.71
CA CYS A 60 5.27 8.06 18.62
C CYS A 60 4.52 6.91 17.93
N THR A 61 3.38 7.21 17.32
CA THR A 61 2.68 6.25 16.46
C THR A 61 3.31 6.19 15.07
N VAL A 62 3.02 5.13 14.32
CA VAL A 62 3.43 5.04 12.90
C VAL A 62 2.85 6.20 12.07
N VAL A 63 1.62 6.62 12.37
CA VAL A 63 0.98 7.76 11.70
C VAL A 63 1.77 9.05 11.94
N ASP A 64 2.21 9.30 13.18
CA ASP A 64 3.03 10.48 13.52
C ASP A 64 4.37 10.48 12.77
N VAL A 65 5.01 9.31 12.69
CA VAL A 65 6.26 9.14 11.94
C VAL A 65 6.05 9.41 10.46
N LEU A 66 5.04 8.82 9.84
CA LEU A 66 4.73 9.03 8.42
C LEU A 66 4.37 10.49 8.14
N HIS A 67 3.61 11.16 9.02
CA HIS A 67 3.37 12.60 8.94
C HIS A 67 4.68 13.39 8.90
N THR A 68 5.62 13.06 9.79
CA THR A 68 6.93 13.72 9.87
C THR A 68 7.77 13.48 8.63
N VAL A 69 7.80 12.24 8.12
CA VAL A 69 8.54 11.86 6.90
C VAL A 69 7.95 12.58 5.69
N PHE A 70 6.63 12.56 5.52
CA PHE A 70 5.97 13.18 4.36
C PHE A 70 6.02 14.70 4.40
N ALA A 71 5.94 15.32 5.59
CA ALA A 71 6.05 16.77 5.74
C ALA A 71 7.39 17.34 5.23
N HIS A 72 8.45 16.54 5.22
CA HIS A 72 9.74 16.94 4.64
C HIS A 72 9.65 17.33 3.16
N TYR A 73 8.70 16.75 2.42
CA TYR A 73 8.49 17.00 0.99
C TYR A 73 7.56 18.19 0.73
N GLY A 74 7.10 18.86 1.78
CA GLY A 74 6.36 20.12 1.72
C GLY A 74 5.10 20.03 0.85
N ALA A 75 4.93 21.00 -0.06
CA ALA A 75 3.73 21.10 -0.88
C ALA A 75 3.52 19.94 -1.88
N LEU A 76 4.58 19.17 -2.19
CA LEU A 76 4.50 18.00 -3.07
C LEU A 76 3.71 16.86 -2.42
N ALA A 77 3.91 16.64 -1.12
CA ALA A 77 3.28 15.54 -0.39
C ALA A 77 1.86 15.90 0.01
N LYS A 78 0.90 15.53 -0.84
CA LYS A 78 -0.52 15.54 -0.49
C LYS A 78 -0.91 14.15 0.01
N PHE A 79 -1.34 14.07 1.25
CA PHE A 79 -1.73 12.82 1.88
C PHE A 79 -2.79 13.04 2.96
N ARG A 80 -3.51 11.97 3.29
CA ARG A 80 -4.41 11.91 4.44
C ARG A 80 -4.54 10.48 4.96
N PHE A 81 -4.95 10.37 6.23
CA PHE A 81 -5.21 9.10 6.90
C PHE A 81 -6.71 8.97 7.13
N ASP A 82 -7.36 8.12 6.35
CA ASP A 82 -8.79 7.81 6.43
C ASP A 82 -8.96 6.49 7.20
N LEU A 83 -8.56 6.51 8.47
CA LEU A 83 -8.63 5.33 9.33
C LEU A 83 -10.04 5.18 9.92
N ALA A 84 -10.48 3.93 10.11
CA ALA A 84 -11.76 3.65 10.76
C ALA A 84 -11.85 4.33 12.14
N GLN A 85 -13.03 4.87 12.46
CA GLN A 85 -13.23 5.58 13.72
C GLN A 85 -12.92 4.68 14.92
N GLY A 86 -12.05 5.15 15.82
CA GLY A 86 -11.64 4.40 17.00
C GLY A 86 -10.62 3.30 16.72
N ALA A 87 -10.05 3.24 15.50
CA ALA A 87 -8.91 2.38 15.21
C ALA A 87 -7.76 2.68 16.18
N PRO A 88 -7.28 1.68 16.96
CA PRO A 88 -6.21 1.90 17.90
C PRO A 88 -4.92 2.20 17.14
N LEU A 89 -4.30 3.34 17.44
CA LEU A 89 -2.96 3.66 16.97
C LEU A 89 -1.96 3.30 18.07
N ARG A 90 -1.15 2.28 17.80
CA ARG A 90 -0.12 1.85 18.73
C ARG A 90 0.98 2.91 18.82
N THR A 91 1.29 3.32 20.05
CA THR A 91 2.49 4.11 20.34
C THR A 91 3.68 3.16 20.44
N HIS A 92 4.73 3.45 19.69
CA HIS A 92 5.99 2.71 19.72
C HIS A 92 7.01 3.47 20.54
N SER A 93 7.73 2.77 21.41
CA SER A 93 8.79 3.37 22.23
C SER A 93 9.96 3.87 21.37
N CYS A 94 10.28 3.13 20.30
CA CYS A 94 11.33 3.49 19.35
C CYS A 94 11.01 2.95 17.95
N ILE A 95 11.03 3.83 16.95
CA ILE A 95 10.97 3.48 15.53
C ILE A 95 12.25 4.01 14.89
N THR A 96 12.99 3.12 14.23
CA THR A 96 14.26 3.48 13.57
C THR A 96 14.12 3.35 12.06
N GLN A 97 14.52 4.41 11.36
CA GLN A 97 14.92 4.37 9.96
C GLN A 97 16.44 4.22 9.94
N PHE A 98 16.97 3.19 9.29
CA PHE A 98 18.43 2.97 9.27
C PHE A 98 18.92 2.65 7.87
N ASN A 99 19.65 3.60 7.28
CA ASN A 99 20.28 3.47 5.97
C ASN A 99 19.33 2.89 4.89
N GLU A 100 18.09 3.36 4.90
CA GLU A 100 17.06 2.95 3.96
C GLU A 100 16.39 4.20 3.36
N THR A 101 15.75 4.04 2.20
CA THR A 101 15.04 5.15 1.58
C THR A 101 13.80 5.54 2.38
N ASP A 102 13.37 6.79 2.28
CA ASP A 102 12.11 7.22 2.91
C ASP A 102 10.93 6.40 2.36
N GLU A 103 10.99 5.93 1.10
CA GLU A 103 9.95 5.11 0.49
C GLU A 103 9.92 3.72 1.13
N HIS A 104 11.08 3.07 1.24
CA HIS A 104 11.19 1.75 1.84
C HIS A 104 10.76 1.79 3.31
N PHE A 105 11.19 2.83 4.04
CA PHE A 105 10.78 3.06 5.42
C PHE A 105 9.27 3.23 5.54
N ALA A 106 8.66 4.09 4.72
CA ALA A 106 7.23 4.34 4.76
C ALA A 106 6.40 3.08 4.44
N ARG A 107 6.77 2.34 3.38
CA ARG A 107 6.10 1.08 3.02
C ARG A 107 6.20 0.05 4.14
N ARG A 108 7.40 -0.14 4.68
CA ARG A 108 7.64 -1.08 5.79
C ARG A 108 6.77 -0.76 7.00
N LEU A 109 6.63 0.51 7.37
CA LEU A 109 5.78 0.90 8.49
C LEU A 109 4.28 0.71 8.20
N LEU A 110 3.84 1.01 6.99
CA LEU A 110 2.45 0.78 6.57
C LEU A 110 2.11 -0.72 6.62
N GLU A 111 2.97 -1.56 6.03
CA GLU A 111 2.82 -3.03 6.04
C GLU A 111 2.81 -3.60 7.47
N GLN A 112 3.69 -3.11 8.35
CA GLN A 112 3.77 -3.54 9.75
C GLN A 112 2.52 -3.24 10.60
N GLU A 113 1.72 -2.26 10.19
CA GLU A 113 0.47 -1.88 10.86
C GLU A 113 -0.78 -2.30 10.06
N GLY A 114 -0.62 -3.12 9.00
CA GLY A 114 -1.74 -3.56 8.17
C GLY A 114 -2.43 -2.42 7.41
N LEU A 115 -1.70 -1.33 7.15
CA LEU A 115 -2.22 -0.15 6.48
C LEU A 115 -2.02 -0.26 4.97
N LEU A 116 -3.11 -0.12 4.24
CA LEU A 116 -3.11 -0.02 2.78
C LEU A 116 -3.16 1.44 2.35
N PHE A 117 -2.69 1.71 1.13
CA PHE A 117 -2.82 3.04 0.56
C PHE A 117 -3.11 2.99 -0.94
N TYR A 118 -3.73 4.06 -1.43
CA TYR A 118 -3.97 4.30 -2.84
C TYR A 118 -3.85 5.81 -3.14
N PHE A 119 -3.90 6.17 -4.42
CA PHE A 119 -3.89 7.57 -4.85
C PHE A 119 -5.24 7.97 -5.41
N GLU A 120 -5.76 9.09 -4.91
CA GLU A 120 -6.87 9.80 -5.52
C GLU A 120 -6.30 10.88 -6.44
N HIS A 121 -6.67 10.84 -7.71
CA HIS A 121 -6.19 11.78 -8.71
C HIS A 121 -7.25 12.83 -9.01
N ALA A 122 -6.82 14.09 -9.05
CA ALA A 122 -7.59 15.23 -9.53
C ALA A 122 -6.82 15.90 -10.67
N ALA A 123 -7.43 16.86 -11.36
CA ALA A 123 -6.81 17.55 -12.50
C ALA A 123 -5.47 18.24 -12.15
N HIS A 124 -5.28 18.66 -10.90
CA HIS A 124 -4.14 19.49 -10.49
C HIS A 124 -3.29 18.90 -9.36
N ASN A 125 -3.70 17.75 -8.80
CA ASN A 125 -2.95 17.08 -7.74
C ASN A 125 -3.34 15.60 -7.68
N HIS A 126 -2.58 14.84 -6.90
CA HIS A 126 -3.02 13.53 -6.43
C HIS A 126 -2.74 13.44 -4.93
N THR A 127 -3.59 12.74 -4.19
CA THR A 127 -3.49 12.59 -2.74
C THR A 127 -3.27 11.12 -2.41
N LEU A 128 -2.26 10.83 -1.60
CA LEU A 128 -2.06 9.50 -1.02
C LEU A 128 -3.06 9.32 0.13
N VAL A 129 -3.91 8.30 0.03
CA VAL A 129 -4.92 7.99 1.05
C VAL A 129 -4.51 6.71 1.75
N VAL A 130 -4.26 6.79 3.06
CA VAL A 130 -3.94 5.64 3.90
C VAL A 130 -5.19 5.17 4.62
N ARG A 131 -5.43 3.86 4.63
CA ARG A 131 -6.59 3.21 5.29
C ARG A 131 -6.18 1.93 5.99
N ASN A 132 -7.05 1.46 6.88
CA ASN A 132 -6.94 0.18 7.57
C ASN A 132 -8.13 -0.75 7.27
N ASP A 133 -8.86 -0.48 6.19
CA ASP A 133 -10.02 -1.23 5.75
C ASP A 133 -10.02 -1.34 4.22
N SER A 134 -10.41 -2.50 3.70
CA SER A 134 -10.47 -2.80 2.26
C SER A 134 -11.91 -2.89 1.73
N ASP A 135 -12.90 -2.95 2.61
CA ASP A 135 -14.30 -3.21 2.28
C ASP A 135 -15.15 -1.93 2.14
N ARG A 136 -14.67 -0.77 2.59
CA ARG A 136 -15.41 0.51 2.55
C ARG A 136 -14.79 1.51 1.58
N LEU A 137 -14.42 1.02 0.39
CA LEU A 137 -14.00 1.85 -0.73
C LEU A 137 -15.21 2.42 -1.47
N SER A 138 -15.11 3.67 -1.90
CA SER A 138 -16.17 4.30 -2.69
C SER A 138 -16.21 3.69 -4.10
N PRO A 139 -17.40 3.40 -4.66
CA PRO A 139 -17.52 3.00 -6.05
C PRO A 139 -16.94 4.06 -7.00
N LEU A 140 -16.51 3.63 -8.18
CA LEU A 140 -16.07 4.55 -9.23
C LEU A 140 -17.25 5.43 -9.65
N GLU A 141 -17.07 6.75 -9.60
CA GLU A 141 -18.13 7.74 -9.88
C GLU A 141 -18.81 7.52 -11.23
N HIS A 142 -18.00 7.30 -12.28
CA HIS A 142 -18.48 7.16 -13.65
C HIS A 142 -18.83 5.72 -14.05
N GLN A 143 -18.45 4.73 -13.24
CA GLN A 143 -18.64 3.32 -13.58
C GLN A 143 -18.76 2.44 -12.32
N PRO A 144 -19.82 2.60 -11.51
CA PRO A 144 -19.96 1.86 -10.26
C PRO A 144 -20.24 0.37 -10.46
N VAL A 145 -20.73 -0.02 -11.64
CA VAL A 145 -21.00 -1.41 -12.03
C VAL A 145 -20.33 -1.67 -13.37
N ILE A 146 -19.50 -2.71 -13.43
CA ILE A 146 -18.82 -3.14 -14.65
C ILE A 146 -19.39 -4.49 -15.05
N GLN A 147 -19.87 -4.60 -16.29
CA GLN A 147 -20.44 -5.84 -16.80
C GLN A 147 -19.34 -6.78 -17.29
N TYR A 148 -19.50 -8.07 -17.05
CA TYR A 148 -18.74 -9.09 -17.76
C TYR A 148 -19.37 -9.33 -19.13
N HIS A 149 -18.53 -9.39 -20.15
CA HIS A 149 -18.97 -9.50 -21.52
C HIS A 149 -18.05 -10.45 -22.31
N GLN A 150 -18.62 -11.44 -22.98
CA GLN A 150 -17.84 -12.42 -23.72
C GLN A 150 -17.25 -11.79 -25.00
N PRO A 151 -15.95 -11.99 -25.33
CA PRO A 151 -15.28 -11.30 -26.45
C PRO A 151 -15.94 -11.50 -27.82
N SER A 152 -16.77 -12.53 -27.99
CA SER A 152 -17.48 -12.86 -29.23
C SER A 152 -18.64 -11.91 -29.56
N ILE A 153 -19.06 -11.05 -28.64
CA ILE A 153 -20.12 -10.06 -28.90
C ILE A 153 -19.46 -8.66 -28.91
N PRO A 154 -19.66 -7.84 -29.95
CA PRO A 154 -19.14 -6.47 -29.94
C PRO A 154 -19.94 -5.61 -28.96
N THR A 155 -19.26 -4.88 -28.09
CA THR A 155 -19.86 -3.91 -27.16
C THR A 155 -19.13 -2.57 -27.26
N ASN A 156 -19.89 -1.48 -27.17
CA ASN A 156 -19.36 -0.12 -27.13
C ASN A 156 -19.21 0.40 -25.68
N ALA A 157 -19.53 -0.44 -24.69
CA ALA A 157 -19.43 -0.09 -23.28
C ALA A 157 -18.18 -0.71 -22.64
N ASP A 158 -17.59 0.01 -21.70
CA ASP A 158 -16.50 -0.48 -20.85
C ASP A 158 -16.95 -1.75 -20.10
N SER A 159 -16.24 -2.85 -20.31
CA SER A 159 -16.61 -4.18 -19.79
C SER A 159 -15.40 -5.06 -19.50
N ILE A 160 -15.59 -6.07 -18.65
CA ILE A 160 -14.59 -7.12 -18.40
C ILE A 160 -14.74 -8.18 -19.49
N SER A 161 -13.69 -8.40 -20.29
CA SER A 161 -13.69 -9.37 -21.38
C SER A 161 -13.19 -10.76 -20.99
N GLU A 162 -12.42 -10.85 -19.90
CA GLU A 162 -11.78 -12.09 -19.46
C GLU A 162 -11.88 -12.22 -17.94
N TRP A 163 -12.17 -13.43 -17.46
CA TRP A 163 -12.23 -13.75 -16.04
C TRP A 163 -11.57 -15.12 -15.82
N ALA A 164 -10.58 -15.15 -14.94
CA ALA A 164 -9.88 -16.36 -14.54
C ALA A 164 -9.76 -16.42 -13.02
N ALA A 165 -9.93 -17.60 -12.45
CA ALA A 165 -9.73 -17.85 -11.03
C ALA A 165 -8.47 -18.69 -10.84
N GLN A 166 -7.54 -18.19 -10.02
CA GLN A 166 -6.33 -18.91 -9.61
C GLN A 166 -6.38 -19.17 -8.11
N ARG A 167 -5.97 -20.38 -7.70
CA ARG A 167 -5.78 -20.74 -6.29
C ARG A 167 -4.35 -21.23 -6.11
N GLN A 168 -3.72 -20.81 -5.01
CA GLN A 168 -2.38 -21.23 -4.65
C GLN A 168 -2.38 -21.57 -3.16
N GLN A 169 -1.81 -22.73 -2.80
CA GLN A 169 -1.65 -23.13 -1.41
C GLN A 169 -0.67 -22.16 -0.71
N GLN A 170 -1.02 -21.70 0.48
CA GLN A 170 -0.23 -20.83 1.34
C GLN A 170 0.01 -21.51 2.69
N SER A 171 0.88 -20.92 3.52
CA SER A 171 1.02 -21.31 4.92
C SER A 171 -0.31 -21.18 5.67
N ASP A 172 -0.63 -22.15 6.51
CA ASP A 172 -1.87 -22.22 7.29
C ASP A 172 -1.71 -21.75 8.75
N ALA A 173 -0.45 -21.62 9.20
CA ALA A 173 -0.10 -21.15 10.53
C ALA A 173 1.10 -20.20 10.51
N LEU A 174 1.08 -19.20 11.38
CA LEU A 174 2.17 -18.27 11.63
C LEU A 174 2.50 -18.22 13.13
N SER A 175 3.72 -18.62 13.49
CA SER A 175 4.23 -18.56 14.87
C SER A 175 5.22 -17.42 15.01
N VAL A 176 4.91 -16.45 15.88
CA VAL A 176 5.70 -15.24 16.09
C VAL A 176 6.07 -15.05 17.57
N PRO A 177 7.00 -15.84 18.11
CA PRO A 177 7.45 -15.67 19.49
C PRO A 177 8.26 -14.38 19.69
N SER A 178 8.10 -13.78 20.87
CA SER A 178 8.87 -12.61 21.32
C SER A 178 9.25 -12.71 22.80
N PHE A 179 10.19 -11.86 23.22
CA PHE A 179 10.62 -11.79 24.61
C PHE A 179 10.55 -10.35 25.12
N ASP A 180 9.87 -10.14 26.24
CA ASP A 180 9.90 -8.88 26.98
C ASP A 180 10.80 -9.02 28.20
N TYR A 181 11.96 -8.35 28.19
CA TYR A 181 12.89 -8.40 29.33
C TYR A 181 12.33 -7.81 30.63
N LYS A 182 11.24 -7.03 30.56
CA LYS A 182 10.56 -6.50 31.75
C LYS A 182 9.58 -7.52 32.36
N GLN A 183 9.31 -8.63 31.68
CA GLN A 183 8.48 -9.72 32.18
C GLN A 183 9.30 -11.02 32.23
N ALA A 184 9.14 -11.80 33.30
CA ALA A 184 9.98 -12.97 33.55
C ALA A 184 9.64 -14.17 32.63
N GLU A 185 8.45 -14.20 32.04
CA GLU A 185 7.95 -15.30 31.22
C GLU A 185 8.07 -14.95 29.72
N PRO A 186 8.71 -15.80 28.89
CA PRO A 186 8.74 -15.64 27.44
C PRO A 186 7.31 -15.61 26.85
N TRP A 187 7.08 -14.76 25.86
CA TRP A 187 5.78 -14.63 25.21
C TRP A 187 5.78 -15.39 23.87
N GLU A 188 4.98 -16.44 23.74
CA GLU A 188 4.76 -17.10 22.46
C GLU A 188 3.40 -16.70 21.89
N HIS A 189 3.39 -16.04 20.72
CA HIS A 189 2.17 -15.86 19.94
C HIS A 189 2.16 -16.85 18.78
N VAL A 190 1.20 -17.76 18.77
CA VAL A 190 0.94 -18.66 17.64
C VAL A 190 -0.40 -18.23 17.05
N ASP A 191 -0.37 -17.69 15.85
CA ASP A 191 -1.58 -17.38 15.08
C ASP A 191 -1.89 -18.58 14.17
N THR A 192 -2.87 -19.38 14.58
CA THR A 192 -3.43 -20.49 13.79
C THR A 192 -4.66 -19.96 13.05
N GLY A 193 -4.43 -19.01 12.13
CA GLY A 193 -5.46 -18.14 11.57
C GLY A 193 -6.07 -18.55 10.23
N LEU A 194 -5.59 -19.60 9.54
CA LEU A 194 -6.05 -19.93 8.19
C LEU A 194 -6.57 -21.37 8.09
N GLN A 195 -7.51 -21.76 8.96
CA GLN A 195 -8.21 -23.03 8.83
C GLN A 195 -9.34 -22.93 7.80
N ASP A 196 -8.97 -23.07 6.52
CA ASP A 196 -9.91 -23.59 5.53
C ASP A 196 -9.97 -25.11 5.65
N ALA A 197 -11.18 -25.64 5.83
CA ALA A 197 -11.48 -27.04 6.10
C ALA A 197 -11.30 -27.97 4.88
N ALA A 198 -10.09 -28.04 4.32
CA ALA A 198 -9.69 -29.12 3.42
C ALA A 198 -8.92 -30.16 4.25
N SER A 199 -9.59 -31.25 4.63
CA SER A 199 -9.12 -32.26 5.58
C SER A 199 -7.88 -33.07 5.15
N ASP A 200 -7.21 -32.72 4.06
CA ASP A 200 -6.13 -33.52 3.44
C ASP A 200 -4.96 -32.66 2.93
N SER A 201 -4.87 -31.37 3.29
CA SER A 201 -3.74 -30.52 2.95
C SER A 201 -2.58 -30.64 3.94
N ALA A 202 -1.34 -30.56 3.44
CA ALA A 202 -0.15 -30.50 4.27
C ALA A 202 -0.19 -29.26 5.19
N GLN A 203 0.09 -29.47 6.48
CA GLN A 203 0.24 -28.40 7.46
C GLN A 203 1.55 -27.67 7.19
N LEU A 204 1.47 -26.38 6.87
CA LEU A 204 2.59 -25.54 6.44
C LEU A 204 2.75 -24.35 7.38
N GLU A 205 3.48 -24.55 8.46
CA GLU A 205 3.80 -23.49 9.41
C GLU A 205 4.91 -22.57 8.91
N ARG A 206 4.73 -21.26 9.13
CA ARG A 206 5.79 -20.26 9.06
C ARG A 206 6.16 -19.81 10.49
N TYR A 207 7.44 -19.87 10.82
CA TYR A 207 7.96 -19.49 12.14
C TYR A 207 8.89 -18.27 12.01
N GLU A 208 8.66 -17.24 12.83
CA GLU A 208 9.47 -16.02 12.84
C GLU A 208 9.69 -15.49 14.28
N PHE A 209 10.92 -15.49 14.76
CA PHE A 209 11.25 -14.97 16.09
C PHE A 209 11.58 -13.47 16.02
N LEU A 210 10.78 -12.62 16.68
CA LEU A 210 10.94 -11.16 16.64
C LEU A 210 11.91 -10.58 17.68
N GLY A 211 12.51 -11.41 18.54
CA GLY A 211 13.43 -10.94 19.57
C GLY A 211 12.75 -10.06 20.63
N GLN A 212 13.39 -8.93 20.99
CA GLN A 212 12.85 -8.01 21.99
C GLN A 212 11.70 -7.18 21.41
N HIS A 213 10.47 -7.62 21.68
CA HIS A 213 9.27 -6.93 21.22
C HIS A 213 8.19 -7.06 22.29
N ASN A 214 7.65 -5.91 22.73
CA ASN A 214 6.52 -5.84 23.62
C ASN A 214 5.28 -5.47 22.80
N PRO A 215 4.38 -6.42 22.45
CA PRO A 215 3.22 -6.15 21.62
C PRO A 215 2.16 -5.27 22.30
N GLY A 216 2.33 -4.89 23.57
CA GLY A 216 1.32 -4.18 24.34
C GLY A 216 0.28 -5.15 24.86
N SER A 217 -0.85 -5.29 24.16
CA SER A 217 -1.95 -6.19 24.55
C SER A 217 -2.12 -7.40 23.60
N ARG A 218 -2.83 -8.43 24.07
CA ARG A 218 -3.14 -9.63 23.28
C ARG A 218 -3.95 -9.34 22.01
N ALA A 219 -4.73 -8.26 21.96
CA ALA A 219 -5.51 -7.85 20.78
C ALA A 219 -4.65 -7.11 19.73
N ASP A 220 -3.56 -6.47 20.16
CA ASP A 220 -2.64 -5.75 19.26
C ASP A 220 -1.73 -6.70 18.48
N ALA A 221 -1.52 -7.93 18.99
CA ALA A 221 -0.74 -8.97 18.31
C ALA A 221 -1.50 -9.60 17.12
N THR A 222 -2.83 -9.77 17.24
CA THR A 222 -3.67 -10.40 16.22
C THR A 222 -3.94 -9.50 15.01
N ASN A 223 -3.83 -8.17 15.14
CA ASN A 223 -4.09 -7.23 14.03
C ASN A 223 -2.92 -7.12 13.02
N ARG A 224 -1.78 -7.78 13.23
CA ARG A 224 -0.60 -7.67 12.35
C ARG A 224 -0.53 -8.68 11.21
N VAL A 225 -1.44 -9.65 11.16
CA VAL A 225 -1.41 -10.76 10.19
C VAL A 225 -2.61 -10.72 9.22
N GLY A 226 -3.49 -9.72 9.36
CA GLY A 226 -4.64 -9.49 8.50
C GLY A 226 -4.34 -8.64 7.26
#